data_AF-A0A9E5RHY3-F1
#
_entry.id   AF-A0A9E5RHY3-F1
#
_cell.length_a   1.000
_cell.length_b   1.000
_cell.length_c   1.000
_cell.angle_alpha   90.00
_cell.angle_beta   90.00
_cell.angle_gamma   90.00
#
_symmetry.space_group_name_H-M   'P 1'
#
loop_
_entity.id
_entity.type
_entity.pdbx_description
1 polymer ?
#
loop_
_entity_poly.entity_id
_entity_poly.type
_entity_poly.pdbx_seq_one_letter_code
_entity_poly.pdbx_strand_id
1 'polypeptide(L)'
;MNTNKKDVASRKLAFFWKKGAIALMASTLILGSYSQVLADPAPLQVSQRQQEWDSVLRFARLVNARQEVTSLVMQLDVLEKPETSYANAVYQIFARQDGRWRLIYSSTGARLITNNRGRVMLEPEVISLNDLRDALDDDDLDDLELRAVAQLRYDVRGGQRNRQVTWEQVQIIGRSLKPPPPKSPAAKPAAPR
;
A
#
# COMPACT_ATOMS: atom_id res chain seq x y z
N MET A 1 -42.11 -3.33 42.07
CA MET A 1 -42.04 -2.06 42.83
C MET A 1 -40.60 -1.83 43.26
N ASN A 2 -39.87 -0.96 42.58
CA ASN A 2 -38.92 0.00 43.14
C ASN A 2 -38.16 0.70 42.00
N THR A 3 -38.58 1.93 41.75
CA THR A 3 -37.99 2.89 40.83
C THR A 3 -36.84 3.61 41.52
N ASN A 4 -35.65 3.65 40.92
CA ASN A 4 -34.56 4.50 41.38
C ASN A 4 -34.25 5.53 40.29
N LYS A 5 -34.91 6.69 40.39
CA LYS A 5 -34.56 7.93 39.68
C LYS A 5 -33.56 8.68 40.56
N LYS A 6 -32.38 9.00 40.02
CA LYS A 6 -31.55 10.07 40.57
C LYS A 6 -31.29 11.11 39.48
N ASP A 7 -31.92 12.25 39.69
CA ASP A 7 -31.64 13.52 39.04
C ASP A 7 -30.20 13.95 39.36
N VAL A 8 -29.48 14.44 38.35
CA VAL A 8 -28.35 15.35 38.57
C VAL A 8 -28.56 16.55 37.67
N ALA A 9 -28.97 17.64 38.31
CA ALA A 9 -29.16 18.94 37.71
C ALA A 9 -27.87 19.77 37.85
N SER A 10 -27.71 20.67 36.87
CA SER A 10 -27.15 22.02 37.03
C SER A 10 -25.64 22.23 37.19
N ARG A 11 -25.04 22.97 36.24
CA ARG A 11 -24.42 24.31 36.43
C ARG A 11 -23.70 24.71 35.12
N LYS A 12 -24.21 25.71 34.39
CA LYS A 12 -23.79 27.14 34.38
C LYS A 12 -22.31 27.31 33.97
N LEU A 13 -22.03 27.77 32.76
CA LEU A 13 -22.01 29.16 32.25
C LEU A 13 -20.63 29.82 32.40
N ALA A 14 -20.07 30.15 31.22
CA ALA A 14 -19.25 31.30 30.86
C ALA A 14 -17.99 31.65 31.70
N PHE A 15 -16.87 31.91 31.01
CA PHE A 15 -16.28 33.25 30.93
C PHE A 15 -14.98 33.29 30.09
N PHE A 16 -14.95 34.29 29.20
CA PHE A 16 -13.85 35.25 28.99
C PHE A 16 -12.67 34.95 28.06
N TRP A 17 -12.74 35.67 26.94
CA TRP A 17 -11.64 36.23 26.16
C TRP A 17 -10.43 36.68 26.98
N LYS A 18 -9.24 36.27 26.55
CA LYS A 18 -8.03 37.08 26.68
C LYS A 18 -7.29 37.14 25.34
N LYS A 19 -7.30 38.35 24.79
CA LYS A 19 -6.38 38.83 23.76
C LYS A 19 -4.96 38.83 24.36
N GLY A 20 -3.98 38.30 23.65
CA GLY A 20 -2.60 38.27 24.15
C GLY A 20 -1.57 37.90 23.09
N ALA A 21 -0.82 38.92 22.68
CA ALA A 21 0.53 38.89 22.11
C ALA A 21 0.77 38.13 20.79
N ILE A 22 0.86 38.93 19.71
CA ILE A 22 1.54 38.58 18.46
C ILE A 22 3.05 38.62 18.76
N ALA A 23 3.67 37.45 18.90
CA ALA A 23 5.11 37.32 18.93
C ALA A 23 5.63 37.11 17.49
N LEU A 24 6.36 38.11 17.00
CA LEU A 24 7.15 38.03 15.77
C LEU A 24 8.29 37.04 15.95
N MET A 25 8.13 35.80 15.46
CA MET A 25 9.26 34.91 15.20
C MET A 25 9.53 34.91 13.71
N ALA A 26 10.52 35.72 13.32
CA ALA A 26 11.14 35.66 12.00
C ALA A 26 12.02 34.41 11.94
N SER A 27 11.41 33.25 11.65
CA SER A 27 12.13 32.04 11.33
C SER A 27 12.72 32.19 9.93
N THR A 28 14.04 32.28 9.88
CA THR A 28 14.86 32.25 8.68
C THR A 28 14.60 30.94 7.94
N LEU A 29 13.74 30.98 6.91
CA LEU A 29 13.58 29.88 5.97
C LEU A 29 14.85 29.81 5.13
N ILE A 30 15.81 29.02 5.57
CA ILE A 30 16.85 28.50 4.69
C ILE A 30 16.09 27.65 3.67
N LEU A 31 15.90 28.23 2.48
CA LEU A 31 15.43 27.58 1.27
C LEU A 31 16.45 26.52 0.87
N GLY A 32 16.45 25.39 1.59
CA GLY A 32 16.99 24.15 1.08
C GLY A 32 16.21 23.84 -0.20
N SER A 33 16.89 23.93 -1.34
CA SER A 33 16.35 23.45 -2.60
C SER A 33 16.15 21.96 -2.49
N TYR A 34 14.99 21.55 -1.98
CA TYR A 34 14.52 20.18 -2.10
C TYR A 34 14.33 19.93 -3.58
N SER A 35 15.33 19.32 -4.21
CA SER A 35 15.16 18.68 -5.51
C SER A 35 13.99 17.73 -5.34
N GLN A 36 12.82 18.13 -5.84
CA GLN A 36 11.68 17.24 -5.92
C GLN A 36 12.11 16.13 -6.87
N VAL A 37 12.48 14.98 -6.29
CA VAL A 37 12.64 13.76 -7.03
C VAL A 37 11.28 13.54 -7.70
N LEU A 38 11.23 13.73 -9.01
CA LEU A 38 10.07 13.43 -9.83
C LEU A 38 9.72 11.97 -9.55
N ALA A 39 8.69 11.75 -8.74
CA ALA A 39 8.19 10.42 -8.46
C ALA A 39 7.67 9.87 -9.79
N ASP A 40 8.16 8.70 -10.17
CA ASP A 40 7.60 8.00 -11.32
C ASP A 40 6.09 7.81 -11.11
N PRO A 41 5.28 7.94 -12.18
CA PRO A 41 3.87 7.65 -12.09
C PRO A 41 3.73 6.20 -11.65
N ALA A 42 3.21 6.00 -10.43
CA ALA A 42 2.89 4.67 -9.95
C ALA A 42 2.01 3.97 -11.00
N PRO A 43 2.21 2.65 -11.24
CA PRO A 43 1.42 1.92 -12.21
C PRO A 43 -0.07 2.17 -11.96
N LEU A 44 -0.82 2.43 -13.02
CA LEU A 44 -2.24 2.79 -12.97
C LEU A 44 -2.99 1.74 -12.13
N GLN A 45 -3.48 2.14 -10.96
CA GLN A 45 -4.24 1.27 -10.07
C GLN A 45 -5.66 1.15 -10.60
N VAL A 46 -5.96 0.01 -11.22
CA VAL A 46 -7.29 -0.30 -11.75
C VAL A 46 -7.99 -1.18 -10.73
N SER A 47 -9.18 -0.76 -10.29
CA SER A 47 -10.02 -1.64 -9.48
C SER A 47 -10.50 -2.82 -10.31
N GLN A 48 -10.59 -3.98 -9.69
CA GLN A 48 -10.93 -5.23 -10.35
C GLN A 48 -12.18 -5.81 -9.69
N ARG A 49 -13.27 -5.85 -10.46
CA ARG A 49 -14.55 -6.41 -10.02
C ARG A 49 -14.66 -7.89 -10.37
N GLN A 50 -14.84 -8.75 -9.37
CA GLN A 50 -15.00 -10.20 -9.52
C GLN A 50 -16.05 -10.73 -8.53
N GLN A 51 -17.07 -11.44 -9.00
CA GLN A 51 -18.08 -12.10 -8.15
C GLN A 51 -18.66 -11.18 -7.04
N GLU A 52 -19.00 -9.94 -7.41
CA GLU A 52 -19.52 -8.86 -6.52
C GLU A 52 -18.49 -8.23 -5.57
N TRP A 53 -17.24 -8.64 -5.62
CA TRP A 53 -16.14 -7.96 -4.95
C TRP A 53 -15.50 -6.96 -5.90
N ASP A 54 -15.37 -5.71 -5.49
CA ASP A 54 -14.56 -4.70 -6.17
C ASP A 54 -13.39 -4.33 -5.27
N SER A 55 -12.17 -4.57 -5.73
CA SER A 55 -10.96 -4.39 -4.91
C SER A 55 -9.79 -3.86 -5.71
N VAL A 56 -8.84 -3.26 -5.00
CA VAL A 56 -7.55 -2.82 -5.51
C VAL A 56 -6.45 -3.55 -4.73
N LEU A 57 -5.66 -4.37 -5.42
CA LEU A 57 -4.41 -4.89 -4.88
C LEU A 57 -3.30 -3.85 -5.13
N ARG A 58 -2.65 -3.41 -4.06
CA ARG A 58 -1.49 -2.53 -4.10
C ARG A 58 -0.25 -3.36 -3.82
N PHE A 59 0.73 -3.24 -4.71
CA PHE A 59 2.06 -3.80 -4.54
C PHE A 59 3.09 -2.68 -4.71
N ALA A 60 3.93 -2.48 -3.70
CA ALA A 60 4.89 -1.38 -3.67
C ALA A 60 6.24 -1.83 -3.11
N ARG A 61 7.29 -1.09 -3.49
CA ARG A 61 8.64 -1.23 -2.93
C ARG A 61 8.81 -0.21 -1.81
N LEU A 62 9.33 -0.64 -0.67
CA LEU A 62 9.79 0.24 0.39
C LEU A 62 11.28 0.49 0.20
N VAL A 63 11.65 1.77 0.11
CA VAL A 63 13.04 2.20 -0.07
C VAL A 63 13.55 2.92 1.17
N ASN A 64 14.83 2.74 1.49
CA ASN A 64 15.48 3.44 2.60
C ASN A 64 15.99 4.84 2.17
N ALA A 65 16.65 5.55 3.07
CA ALA A 65 17.22 6.88 2.81
C ALA A 65 18.29 6.90 1.71
N ARG A 66 18.87 5.74 1.37
CA ARG A 66 19.86 5.57 0.28
C ARG A 66 19.22 5.15 -1.04
N GLN A 67 17.88 5.12 -1.12
CA GLN A 67 17.12 4.64 -2.26
C GLN A 67 17.29 3.13 -2.55
N GLU A 68 17.76 2.37 -1.57
CA GLU A 68 17.85 0.92 -1.68
C GLU A 68 16.50 0.30 -1.30
N VAL A 69 16.01 -0.66 -2.09
CA VAL A 69 14.80 -1.41 -1.77
C VAL A 69 15.08 -2.33 -0.58
N THR A 70 14.35 -2.16 0.52
CA THR A 70 14.53 -2.98 1.72
C THR A 70 13.41 -3.98 1.92
N SER A 71 12.21 -3.67 1.43
CA SER A 71 11.03 -4.50 1.64
C SER A 71 10.02 -4.29 0.52
N LEU A 72 9.11 -5.24 0.38
CA LEU A 72 7.92 -5.12 -0.45
C LEU A 72 6.69 -4.96 0.44
N VAL A 73 5.70 -4.23 -0.04
CA VAL A 73 4.44 -4.00 0.68
C VAL A 73 3.28 -4.44 -0.20
N MET A 74 2.44 -5.32 0.35
CA MET A 74 1.18 -5.75 -0.27
C MET A 74 0.00 -5.25 0.56
N GLN A 75 -1.02 -4.71 -0.10
CA GLN A 75 -2.24 -4.30 0.57
C GLN A 75 -3.46 -4.47 -0.35
N LEU A 76 -4.50 -5.14 0.15
CA LEU A 76 -5.79 -5.20 -0.52
C LEU A 76 -6.75 -4.16 0.09
N ASP A 77 -7.25 -3.27 -0.75
CA ASP A 77 -8.33 -2.34 -0.45
C ASP A 77 -9.60 -2.83 -1.14
N VAL A 78 -10.54 -3.35 -0.37
CA VAL A 78 -11.83 -3.83 -0.88
C VAL A 78 -12.78 -2.65 -0.89
N LEU A 79 -13.11 -2.15 -2.08
CA LEU A 79 -13.95 -0.97 -2.30
C LEU A 79 -15.43 -1.29 -2.08
N GLU A 80 -15.88 -2.44 -2.56
CA GLU A 80 -17.24 -2.94 -2.41
C GLU A 80 -17.22 -4.46 -2.23
N LYS A 81 -18.00 -4.98 -1.28
CA LYS A 81 -18.18 -6.43 -1.07
C LYS A 81 -19.58 -6.79 -0.60
N PRO A 82 -20.07 -8.01 -0.87
CA PRO A 82 -21.34 -8.49 -0.32
C PRO A 82 -21.25 -8.76 1.19
N GLU A 83 -22.41 -9.04 1.79
CA GLU A 83 -22.48 -9.57 3.15
C GLU A 83 -22.08 -11.05 3.14
N THR A 84 -21.22 -11.44 4.08
CA THR A 84 -20.64 -12.78 4.17
C THR A 84 -20.87 -13.39 5.55
N SER A 85 -20.86 -14.72 5.65
CA SER A 85 -20.74 -15.40 6.96
C SER A 85 -19.29 -15.59 7.38
N TYR A 86 -18.39 -15.65 6.40
CA TYR A 86 -16.95 -15.78 6.57
C TYR A 86 -16.25 -15.18 5.36
N ALA A 87 -15.14 -14.48 5.57
CA ALA A 87 -14.25 -14.06 4.50
C ALA A 87 -12.82 -13.88 5.04
N ASN A 88 -11.83 -14.38 4.31
CA ASN A 88 -10.43 -14.18 4.63
C ASN A 88 -9.60 -13.96 3.36
N ALA A 89 -8.47 -13.27 3.48
CA ALA A 89 -7.52 -13.06 2.39
C ALA A 89 -6.12 -13.56 2.77
N VAL A 90 -5.42 -14.13 1.80
CA VAL A 90 -4.01 -14.56 1.91
C VAL A 90 -3.22 -13.84 0.81
N TYR A 91 -2.03 -13.38 1.17
CA TYR A 91 -1.10 -12.77 0.21
C TYR A 91 -0.04 -13.78 -0.21
N GLN A 92 0.27 -13.79 -1.50
CA GLN A 92 1.27 -14.67 -2.09
C GLN A 92 2.14 -13.86 -3.05
N ILE A 93 3.43 -14.16 -3.09
CA ILE A 93 4.35 -13.65 -4.11
C ILE A 93 4.93 -14.81 -4.88
N PHE A 94 4.87 -14.69 -6.20
CA PHE A 94 5.54 -15.58 -7.13
C PHE A 94 6.68 -14.84 -7.80
N ALA A 95 7.78 -15.52 -8.04
CA ALA A 95 8.87 -15.07 -8.90
C ALA A 95 8.89 -15.85 -10.21
N ARG A 96 9.32 -15.20 -11.29
CA ARG A 96 9.57 -15.86 -12.57
C ARG A 96 10.98 -16.43 -12.59
N GLN A 97 11.11 -17.76 -12.53
CA GLN A 97 12.38 -18.49 -12.68
C GLN A 97 12.25 -19.48 -13.83
N ASP A 98 13.23 -19.52 -14.75
CA ASP A 98 13.25 -20.42 -15.91
C ASP A 98 11.94 -20.41 -16.73
N GLY A 99 11.34 -19.22 -16.87
CA GLY A 99 10.06 -19.07 -17.58
C GLY A 99 8.86 -19.69 -16.86
N ARG A 100 8.93 -19.94 -15.55
CA ARG A 100 7.81 -20.45 -14.73
C ARG A 100 7.60 -19.58 -13.50
N TRP A 101 6.35 -19.48 -13.06
CA TRP A 101 6.02 -18.80 -11.81
C TRP A 101 6.20 -19.77 -10.63
N ARG A 102 7.11 -19.45 -9.72
CA ARG A 102 7.35 -20.20 -8.48
C ARG A 102 6.88 -19.38 -7.29
N LEU A 103 6.12 -19.99 -6.38
CA LEU A 103 5.74 -19.36 -5.12
C LEU A 103 7.00 -19.19 -4.26
N ILE A 104 7.28 -17.96 -3.82
CA ILE A 104 8.44 -17.64 -2.98
C ILE A 104 8.04 -17.07 -1.63
N TYR A 105 6.79 -16.62 -1.49
CA TYR A 105 6.27 -16.12 -0.22
C TYR A 105 4.77 -16.35 -0.12
N SER A 106 4.30 -16.69 1.08
CA SER A 106 2.89 -16.72 1.46
C SER A 106 2.74 -16.15 2.87
N SER A 107 1.73 -15.31 3.10
CA SER A 107 1.50 -14.73 4.42
C SER A 107 1.27 -15.81 5.49
N THR A 108 1.83 -15.61 6.68
CA THR A 108 1.69 -16.50 7.84
C THR A 108 0.34 -16.30 8.51
N GLY A 109 -0.73 -16.63 7.79
CA GLY A 109 -2.11 -16.46 8.24
C GLY A 109 -2.96 -15.73 7.22
N ALA A 110 -4.27 -15.84 7.45
CA ALA A 110 -5.26 -15.17 6.62
C ALA A 110 -5.79 -13.94 7.35
N ARG A 111 -5.87 -12.81 6.64
CA ARG A 111 -6.46 -11.58 7.13
C ARG A 111 -7.98 -11.74 7.13
N LEU A 112 -8.59 -11.72 8.31
CA LEU A 112 -10.04 -11.83 8.44
C LEU A 112 -10.70 -10.56 7.90
N ILE A 113 -11.74 -10.75 7.11
CA ILE A 113 -12.53 -9.66 6.54
C ILE A 113 -13.85 -9.57 7.31
N THR A 114 -14.26 -8.37 7.67
CA THR A 114 -15.54 -8.15 8.35
C THR A 114 -16.69 -8.69 7.51
N ASN A 115 -17.74 -9.19 8.17
CA ASN A 115 -18.85 -9.84 7.49
C ASN A 115 -19.83 -8.86 6.80
N ASN A 116 -19.86 -7.61 7.25
CA ASN A 116 -20.82 -6.60 6.77
C ASN A 116 -20.50 -6.14 5.35
N ARG A 117 -21.52 -5.85 4.52
CA ARG A 117 -21.35 -5.22 3.21
C ARG A 117 -20.59 -3.88 3.32
N GLY A 118 -19.81 -3.53 2.29
CA GLY A 118 -19.19 -2.21 2.16
C GLY A 118 -17.69 -2.24 1.85
N ARG A 119 -16.99 -1.19 2.27
CA ARG A 119 -15.54 -1.05 2.08
C ARG A 119 -14.77 -1.59 3.27
N VAL A 120 -13.62 -2.22 3.03
CA VAL A 120 -12.66 -2.58 4.06
C VAL A 120 -11.25 -2.48 3.51
N MET A 121 -10.37 -1.80 4.27
CA MET A 121 -8.95 -1.75 3.98
C MET A 121 -8.24 -2.76 4.88
N LEU A 122 -7.55 -3.73 4.28
CA LEU A 122 -6.79 -4.71 5.05
C LEU A 122 -5.46 -4.15 5.51
N GLU A 123 -4.95 -4.74 6.59
CA GLU A 123 -3.60 -4.44 7.07
C GLU A 123 -2.57 -4.77 5.97
N PRO A 124 -1.57 -3.89 5.77
CA PRO A 124 -0.50 -4.15 4.83
C PRO A 124 0.40 -5.28 5.32
N GLU A 125 0.85 -6.11 4.39
CA GLU A 125 1.89 -7.12 4.61
C GLU A 125 3.23 -6.55 4.15
N VAL A 126 4.20 -6.53 5.05
CA VAL A 126 5.56 -6.06 4.76
C VAL A 126 6.47 -7.27 4.70
N ILE A 127 7.14 -7.43 3.56
CA ILE A 127 7.92 -8.62 3.22
C ILE A 127 9.35 -8.18 3.05
N SER A 128 10.25 -8.70 3.90
CA SER A 128 11.67 -8.37 3.83
C SER A 128 12.27 -8.87 2.53
N LEU A 129 13.16 -8.07 1.94
CA LEU A 129 13.88 -8.51 0.75
C LEU A 129 14.80 -9.72 1.05
N ASN A 130 15.31 -9.81 2.28
CA ASN A 130 16.13 -10.95 2.71
C ASN A 130 15.32 -12.25 2.73
N ASP A 131 14.07 -12.23 3.20
CA ASP A 131 13.21 -13.42 3.21
C ASP A 131 12.97 -13.93 1.77
N LEU A 132 12.92 -13.02 0.79
CA LEU A 132 12.77 -13.38 -0.62
C LEU A 132 14.07 -13.98 -1.19
N ARG A 133 15.23 -13.43 -0.84
CA ARG A 133 16.54 -13.99 -1.22
C ARG A 133 16.70 -15.41 -0.68
N ASP A 134 16.40 -15.60 0.60
CA ASP A 134 16.45 -16.90 1.26
C ASP A 134 15.52 -17.93 0.57
N ALA A 135 14.34 -17.49 0.10
CA ALA A 135 13.40 -18.36 -0.61
C ALA A 135 13.84 -18.69 -2.05
N LEU A 136 14.63 -17.82 -2.67
CA LEU A 136 15.11 -17.96 -4.05
C LEU A 136 16.46 -18.67 -4.16
N ASP A 137 17.23 -18.69 -3.06
CA ASP A 137 18.65 -19.08 -3.05
C ASP A 137 19.47 -18.24 -4.05
N ASP A 138 19.15 -16.93 -4.12
CA ASP A 138 19.75 -15.96 -5.04
C ASP A 138 19.92 -14.59 -4.35
N ASP A 139 21.10 -14.01 -4.52
CA ASP A 139 21.45 -12.69 -3.97
C ASP A 139 21.00 -11.55 -4.90
N ASP A 140 20.88 -11.82 -6.20
CA ASP A 140 20.53 -10.84 -7.23
C ASP A 140 19.02 -10.84 -7.50
N LEU A 141 18.37 -9.70 -7.23
CA LEU A 141 16.95 -9.49 -7.45
C LEU A 141 16.68 -8.41 -8.50
N ASP A 142 17.72 -7.90 -9.17
CA ASP A 142 17.62 -6.70 -9.98
C ASP A 142 16.77 -6.91 -11.26
N ASP A 143 16.74 -8.11 -11.82
CA ASP A 143 15.87 -8.40 -12.97
C ASP A 143 14.70 -9.33 -12.64
N LEU A 144 14.39 -9.46 -11.34
CA LEU A 144 13.36 -10.39 -10.91
C LEU A 144 11.95 -9.85 -11.24
N GLU A 145 11.24 -10.62 -12.05
CA GLU A 145 9.81 -10.41 -12.29
C GLU A 145 9.01 -11.06 -11.16
N LEU A 146 8.24 -10.25 -10.44
CA LEU A 146 7.37 -10.67 -9.37
C LEU A 146 5.91 -10.56 -9.75
N ARG A 147 5.13 -11.52 -9.28
CA ARG A 147 3.67 -11.51 -9.33
C ARG A 147 3.12 -11.59 -7.92
N ALA A 148 2.56 -10.48 -7.46
CA ALA A 148 1.82 -10.38 -6.21
C ALA A 148 0.37 -10.85 -6.43
N VAL A 149 -0.11 -11.72 -5.55
CA VAL A 149 -1.43 -12.32 -5.62
C VAL A 149 -2.13 -12.17 -4.27
N ALA A 150 -3.36 -11.67 -4.28
CA ALA A 150 -4.26 -11.70 -3.13
C ALA A 150 -5.39 -12.69 -3.41
N GLN A 151 -5.41 -13.79 -2.67
CA GLN A 151 -6.44 -14.83 -2.76
C GLN A 151 -7.42 -14.65 -1.62
N LEU A 152 -8.69 -14.44 -1.93
CA LEU A 152 -9.76 -14.30 -0.95
C LEU A 152 -10.71 -15.49 -1.02
N ARG A 153 -11.01 -16.09 0.13
CA ARG A 153 -12.03 -17.13 0.28
C ARG A 153 -13.18 -16.60 1.11
N TYR A 154 -14.41 -16.91 0.72
CA TYR A 154 -15.59 -16.44 1.42
C TYR A 154 -16.79 -17.38 1.32
N ASP A 155 -17.69 -17.23 2.28
CA ASP A 155 -18.99 -17.87 2.34
C ASP A 155 -20.08 -16.79 2.29
N VAL A 156 -21.05 -16.98 1.40
CA VAL A 156 -22.22 -16.09 1.32
C VAL A 156 -23.17 -16.45 2.46
N ARG A 157 -23.70 -15.45 3.17
CA ARG A 157 -24.65 -15.70 4.26
C ARG A 157 -25.91 -16.40 3.71
N GLY A 158 -26.20 -17.60 4.23
CA GLY A 158 -27.33 -18.41 3.78
C GLY A 158 -27.18 -19.01 2.38
N GLY A 159 -25.97 -18.97 1.80
CA GLY A 159 -25.72 -19.38 0.42
C GLY A 159 -24.56 -20.38 0.28
N GLN A 160 -23.89 -20.30 -0.86
CA GLN A 160 -22.76 -21.16 -1.20
C GLN A 160 -21.54 -20.88 -0.32
N ARG A 161 -20.84 -21.96 0.05
CA ARG A 161 -19.60 -21.95 0.82
C ARG A 161 -18.38 -22.12 -0.09
N ASN A 162 -17.21 -21.76 0.42
CA ASN A 162 -15.90 -21.93 -0.22
C ASN A 162 -15.78 -21.24 -1.58
N ARG A 163 -16.38 -20.06 -1.75
CA ARG A 163 -16.15 -19.24 -2.93
C ARG A 163 -14.76 -18.61 -2.86
N GLN A 164 -14.18 -18.34 -4.01
CA GLN A 164 -12.85 -17.75 -4.13
C GLN A 164 -12.81 -16.68 -5.21
N VAL A 165 -12.09 -15.59 -4.93
CA VAL A 165 -11.69 -14.57 -5.90
C VAL A 165 -10.19 -14.31 -5.77
N THR A 166 -9.56 -13.82 -6.83
CA THR A 166 -8.09 -13.66 -6.88
C THR A 166 -7.72 -12.41 -7.65
N TRP A 167 -6.88 -11.57 -7.04
CA TRP A 167 -6.34 -10.37 -7.66
C TRP A 167 -4.84 -10.54 -7.86
N GLU A 168 -4.35 -10.08 -9.01
CA GLU A 168 -2.95 -10.22 -9.38
C GLU A 168 -2.36 -8.88 -9.81
N GLN A 169 -1.10 -8.65 -9.48
CA GLN A 169 -0.29 -7.54 -9.95
C GLN A 169 1.13 -8.02 -10.26
N VAL A 170 1.63 -7.72 -11.45
CA VAL A 170 2.98 -8.09 -11.90
C VAL A 170 3.88 -6.84 -11.92
N GLN A 171 5.09 -6.95 -11.39
CA GLN A 171 6.10 -5.89 -11.37
C GLN A 171 7.52 -6.47 -11.50
N ILE A 172 8.46 -5.69 -12.04
CA ILE A 172 9.89 -6.03 -12.12
C ILE A 172 10.64 -5.23 -11.04
N ILE A 173 11.45 -5.88 -10.21
CA ILE A 173 12.04 -5.24 -9.02
C ILE A 173 13.13 -4.23 -9.36
N GLY A 174 14.12 -4.56 -10.19
CA GLY A 174 15.34 -3.77 -10.31
C GLY A 174 15.53 -3.08 -11.66
N ARG A 175 14.44 -2.53 -12.19
CA ARG A 175 14.58 -1.19 -12.76
C ARG A 175 14.86 -0.23 -11.60
N SER A 176 16.11 -0.24 -11.15
CA SER A 176 16.76 0.93 -10.57
C SER A 176 16.45 2.06 -11.53
N LEU A 177 15.82 3.11 -11.01
CA LEU A 177 15.72 4.37 -11.71
C LEU A 177 17.11 4.98 -11.71
N LYS A 178 18.06 4.34 -12.40
CA LYS A 178 19.25 5.03 -12.84
C LYS A 178 18.69 6.19 -13.66
N PRO A 179 18.80 7.45 -13.16
CA PRO A 179 18.28 8.57 -13.91
C PRO A 179 18.91 8.50 -15.30
N PRO A 180 18.15 8.78 -16.37
CA PRO A 180 18.75 8.83 -17.70
C PRO A 180 19.99 9.71 -17.60
N PRO A 181 21.13 9.30 -18.22
CA PRO A 181 22.34 10.10 -18.16
C PRO A 181 21.98 11.55 -18.50
N PRO A 182 22.50 12.54 -17.75
CA PRO A 182 22.17 13.93 -18.00
C PRO A 182 22.38 14.19 -19.48
N LYS A 183 21.34 14.68 -20.18
CA LYS A 183 21.46 15.03 -21.60
C LYS A 183 22.71 15.89 -21.73
N SER A 184 23.72 15.40 -22.43
CA SER A 184 24.92 16.19 -22.70
C SER A 184 24.47 17.55 -23.22
N PRO A 185 24.95 18.65 -22.64
CA PRO A 185 24.53 19.98 -23.08
C PRO A 185 24.71 20.05 -24.58
N ALA A 186 23.62 20.37 -25.30
CA ALA A 186 23.65 20.49 -26.75
C ALA A 186 24.83 21.37 -27.13
N ALA A 187 25.73 20.85 -27.99
CA ALA A 187 26.89 21.58 -28.44
C ALA A 187 26.43 22.94 -28.96
N LYS A 188 26.91 24.01 -28.32
CA LYS A 188 26.58 25.39 -28.69
C LYS A 188 27.00 25.56 -30.16
N PRO A 189 26.09 25.95 -31.07
CA PRO A 189 26.45 26.12 -32.48
C PRO A 189 27.58 27.14 -32.59
N ALA A 190 28.64 26.77 -33.29
CA ALA A 190 29.77 27.66 -33.54
C ALA A 190 29.28 28.91 -34.27
N ALA A 191 29.70 30.09 -33.79
CA ALA A 191 29.35 31.35 -34.43
C ALA A 191 29.89 31.37 -35.88
N PRO A 192 29.09 31.83 -36.86
CA PRO A 192 29.58 32.04 -38.22
C PRO A 192 30.69 33.12 -38.21
N ARG A 193 31.76 32.86 -38.97
CA ARG A 193 32.89 33.79 -39.19
C ARG A 193 32.54 34.89 -40.17
#